data_AF-A0A251XUY6-F1
#
_entry.id   AF-A0A251XUY6-F1
#
_cell.length_a   1.000
_cell.length_b   1.000
_cell.length_c   1.000
_cell.angle_alpha   90.00
_cell.angle_beta   90.00
_cell.angle_gamma   90.00
#
_symmetry.space_group_name_H-M   'P 1'
#
loop_
_entity.id
_entity.type
_entity.pdbx_description
1 polymer ?
#
loop_
_entity_poly.entity_id
_entity_poly.type
_entity_poly.pdbx_seq_one_letter_code
_entity_poly.pdbx_strand_id
1 'polypeptide(L)'
;MNGAARFAERLAGGLVRRGHEVHIVAPAADRRHGTWTEVHDGQEVTAHRLRSWRWYPHDWLRFALPWSINQNSARILDAVQPDVVHFQSHIITGRGLSIEAEKRGIRIIGTNHFMPENMLQHTLLPVAWQDKAIQMAWKAARRTFGRAEAVTTPRAAPPSSSSATRASAG
;
A
#
# COMPACT_ATOMS: atom_id res chain seq x y z
N MET A 1 -9.55 9.55 5.31
CA MET A 1 -8.51 9.21 4.33
C MET A 1 -7.16 9.30 5.05
N ASN A 2 -6.28 8.29 4.95
CA ASN A 2 -5.01 8.26 5.72
C ASN A 2 -3.84 8.85 4.91
N GLY A 3 -2.70 9.10 5.58
CA GLY A 3 -1.51 9.72 4.95
C GLY A 3 -0.92 8.88 3.79
N ALA A 4 -0.93 7.55 3.91
CA ALA A 4 -0.47 6.66 2.85
C ALA A 4 -1.35 6.73 1.59
N ALA A 5 -2.67 6.82 1.74
CA ALA A 5 -3.59 6.98 0.61
C ALA A 5 -3.37 8.33 -0.11
N ARG A 6 -3.17 9.42 0.64
CA ARG A 6 -2.85 10.74 0.05
C ARG A 6 -1.50 10.75 -0.68
N PHE A 7 -0.50 10.05 -0.15
CA PHE A 7 0.78 9.88 -0.85
C PHE A 7 0.61 9.13 -2.17
N ALA A 8 -0.10 7.99 -2.14
CA ALA A 8 -0.37 7.19 -3.32
C ALA A 8 -1.15 7.98 -4.39
N GLU A 9 -2.16 8.74 -3.97
CA GLU A 9 -2.95 9.63 -4.85
C GLU A 9 -2.07 10.66 -5.56
N ARG A 10 -1.24 11.40 -4.81
CA ARG A 10 -0.33 12.41 -5.38
C ARG A 10 0.75 11.81 -6.26
N LEU A 11 1.25 10.62 -5.91
CA LEU A 11 2.21 9.90 -6.74
C LEU A 11 1.59 9.52 -8.07
N ALA A 12 0.39 8.93 -8.05
CA ALA A 12 -0.34 8.54 -9.26
C ALA A 12 -0.61 9.76 -10.17
N GLY A 13 -1.17 10.84 -9.63
CA GLY A 13 -1.40 12.06 -10.41
C GLY A 13 -0.10 12.69 -10.94
N GLY A 14 0.98 12.62 -10.15
CA GLY A 14 2.30 13.09 -10.56
C GLY A 14 2.93 12.29 -11.71
N LEU A 15 2.63 10.99 -11.80
CA LEU A 15 3.06 10.11 -12.90
C LEU A 15 2.22 10.35 -14.16
N VAL A 16 0.90 10.48 -14.03
CA VAL A 16 0.02 10.82 -15.17
C VAL A 16 0.42 12.15 -15.81
N ARG A 17 0.66 13.19 -15.00
CA ARG A 17 1.14 14.50 -15.50
C ARG A 17 2.48 14.43 -16.24
N ARG A 18 3.27 13.38 -16.02
CA ARG A 18 4.55 13.14 -16.70
C ARG A 18 4.40 12.26 -17.96
N GLY A 19 3.17 11.92 -18.33
CA GLY A 19 2.88 11.13 -19.54
C GLY A 19 2.87 9.61 -19.31
N HIS A 20 2.86 9.14 -18.06
CA HIS A 20 2.74 7.72 -17.78
C HIS A 20 1.27 7.28 -17.70
N GLU A 21 0.96 6.12 -18.28
CA GLU A 21 -0.31 5.44 -18.03
C GLU A 21 -0.28 4.81 -16.63
N VAL A 22 -1.29 5.10 -15.82
CA VAL A 22 -1.33 4.66 -14.41
C VAL A 22 -2.59 3.86 -14.13
N HIS A 23 -2.37 2.63 -13.66
CA HIS A 23 -3.40 1.73 -13.17
C HIS A 23 -3.30 1.57 -11.66
N ILE A 24 -4.41 1.75 -10.96
CA ILE A 24 -4.49 1.58 -9.50
C ILE A 24 -5.21 0.28 -9.18
N VAL A 25 -4.58 -0.61 -8.41
CA VAL A 25 -5.24 -1.81 -7.88
C VAL A 25 -5.48 -1.63 -6.39
N ALA A 26 -6.74 -1.62 -5.96
CA ALA A 26 -7.10 -1.37 -4.57
C ALA A 26 -8.35 -2.18 -4.15
N PRO A 27 -8.54 -2.49 -2.85
CA PRO A 27 -9.82 -2.99 -2.38
C PRO A 27 -10.95 -2.00 -2.72
N ALA A 28 -12.12 -2.53 -3.07
CA ALA A 28 -13.35 -1.74 -3.20
C ALA A 28 -13.72 -1.09 -1.86
N ALA A 29 -14.24 0.14 -1.91
CA ALA A 29 -14.72 0.86 -0.73
C ALA A 29 -16.04 0.30 -0.19
N ASP A 30 -16.84 -0.34 -1.05
CA ASP A 30 -18.13 -0.93 -0.71
C ASP A 30 -18.35 -2.25 -1.49
N ARG A 31 -19.61 -2.58 -1.83
CA ARG A 31 -19.97 -3.78 -2.59
C ARG A 31 -19.64 -3.67 -4.09
N ARG A 32 -19.52 -2.47 -4.62
CA ARG A 32 -19.20 -2.19 -6.03
C ARG A 32 -17.71 -2.43 -6.27
N HIS A 33 -17.41 -3.39 -7.13
CA HIS A 33 -16.05 -3.77 -7.51
C HIS A 33 -15.98 -4.01 -9.02
N GLY A 34 -14.81 -3.86 -9.62
CA GLY A 34 -14.65 -3.84 -11.08
C GLY A 34 -13.54 -2.89 -11.52
N THR A 35 -13.53 -2.57 -12.81
CA THR A 35 -12.58 -1.62 -13.41
C THR A 35 -13.33 -0.41 -13.92
N TRP A 36 -12.89 0.80 -13.58
CA TRP A 36 -13.42 2.06 -14.12
C TRP A 36 -12.42 3.21 -13.94
N THR A 37 -12.66 4.32 -14.64
CA THR A 37 -11.87 5.56 -14.47
C THR A 37 -12.23 6.26 -13.17
N GLU A 38 -11.21 6.64 -12.41
CA GLU A 38 -11.34 7.49 -11.22
C GLU A 38 -10.48 8.75 -11.37
N VAL A 39 -10.88 9.85 -10.73
CA VAL A 39 -10.09 11.08 -10.69
C VAL A 39 -9.32 11.12 -9.37
N HIS A 40 -7.99 11.19 -9.47
CA HIS A 40 -7.06 11.26 -8.34
C HIS A 40 -6.09 12.42 -8.57
N ASP A 41 -5.96 13.33 -7.60
CA ASP A 41 -5.12 14.55 -7.73
C ASP A 41 -5.38 15.33 -9.05
N GLY A 42 -6.66 15.39 -9.45
CA GLY A 42 -7.12 16.07 -10.66
C GLY A 42 -6.76 15.37 -11.98
N GLN A 43 -6.33 14.10 -11.93
CA GLN A 43 -5.95 13.30 -13.11
C GLN A 43 -6.81 12.05 -13.21
N GLU A 44 -7.15 11.65 -14.43
CA GLU A 44 -7.83 10.39 -14.68
C GLU A 44 -6.85 9.21 -14.58
N VAL A 45 -7.24 8.17 -13.86
CA VAL A 45 -6.51 6.91 -13.73
C VAL A 45 -7.47 5.74 -13.82
N THR A 46 -6.98 4.61 -14.33
CA THR A 46 -7.77 3.38 -14.38
C THR A 46 -7.69 2.66 -13.04
N ALA A 47 -8.81 2.54 -12.34
CA ALA A 47 -8.87 1.85 -11.06
C ALA A 47 -9.45 0.43 -11.20
N HIS A 48 -8.70 -0.56 -10.76
CA HIS A 48 -9.12 -1.95 -10.57
C HIS A 48 -9.51 -2.17 -9.09
N ARG A 49 -10.80 -1.98 -8.78
CA ARG A 49 -11.35 -2.22 -7.44
C ARG A 49 -11.65 -3.69 -7.22
N LEU A 50 -10.90 -4.31 -6.32
CA LEU A 50 -11.03 -5.72 -5.97
C LEU A 50 -12.17 -5.94 -4.98
N ARG A 51 -12.86 -7.09 -5.08
CA ARG A 51 -13.83 -7.52 -4.07
C ARG A 51 -13.19 -7.50 -2.68
N SER A 52 -13.84 -6.83 -1.73
CA SER A 52 -13.28 -6.55 -0.41
C SER A 52 -14.23 -6.88 0.73
N TRP A 53 -13.68 -7.23 1.89
CA TRP A 53 -14.42 -7.43 3.14
C TRP A 53 -14.10 -6.36 4.17
N ARG A 54 -15.12 -5.98 4.96
CA ARG A 54 -14.95 -5.06 6.08
C ARG A 54 -14.24 -5.81 7.20
N TRP A 55 -13.19 -5.20 7.73
CA TRP A 55 -12.58 -5.62 8.98
C TRP A 55 -13.39 -5.00 10.13
N TYR A 56 -14.30 -5.77 10.71
CA TYR A 56 -15.20 -5.27 11.76
C TYR A 56 -14.52 -4.62 12.96
N PRO A 57 -13.32 -5.04 13.41
CA PRO A 57 -12.62 -4.36 14.51
C PRO A 57 -12.06 -2.96 14.17
N HIS A 58 -12.27 -2.43 12.95
CA HIS A 58 -11.83 -1.08 12.57
C HIS A 58 -12.92 -0.36 11.78
N ASP A 59 -13.12 0.92 12.08
CA ASP A 59 -14.29 1.68 11.61
C ASP A 59 -14.52 1.66 10.09
N TRP A 60 -13.44 1.68 9.31
CA TRP A 60 -13.51 1.86 7.85
C TRP A 60 -12.59 0.92 7.05
N LEU A 61 -11.82 0.04 7.70
CA LEU A 61 -10.83 -0.78 7.01
C LEU A 61 -11.53 -1.87 6.18
N ARG A 62 -11.13 -1.98 4.92
CA ARG A 62 -11.49 -3.09 4.03
C ARG A 62 -10.25 -3.69 3.40
N PHE A 63 -10.28 -5.00 3.17
CA PHE A 63 -9.16 -5.73 2.56
C PHE A 63 -9.65 -6.60 1.41
N ALA A 64 -8.80 -6.77 0.38
CA ALA A 64 -9.05 -7.72 -0.69
C ALA A 64 -8.94 -9.15 -0.16
N LEU A 65 -9.62 -10.11 -0.78
CA LEU A 65 -9.64 -11.49 -0.29
C LEU A 65 -8.28 -12.18 -0.53
N PRO A 66 -7.59 -12.68 0.51
CA PRO A 66 -6.24 -13.25 0.36
C PRO A 66 -6.18 -14.45 -0.60
N TRP A 67 -7.21 -15.29 -0.64
CA TRP A 67 -7.25 -16.49 -1.48
C TRP A 67 -7.44 -16.20 -2.97
N SER A 68 -7.98 -15.04 -3.34
CA SER A 68 -8.16 -14.65 -4.76
C SER A 68 -7.12 -13.65 -5.24
N ILE A 69 -6.19 -13.21 -4.39
CA ILE A 69 -5.35 -12.06 -4.73
C ILE A 69 -4.36 -12.36 -5.86
N ASN A 70 -3.80 -13.57 -5.92
CA ASN A 70 -2.90 -13.96 -6.99
C ASN A 70 -3.65 -14.08 -8.32
N GLN A 71 -4.83 -14.70 -8.33
CA GLN A 71 -5.65 -14.81 -9.54
C GLN A 71 -6.06 -13.44 -10.08
N ASN A 72 -6.50 -12.54 -9.20
CA ASN A 72 -6.83 -11.17 -9.58
C ASN A 72 -5.61 -10.41 -10.11
N SER A 73 -4.46 -10.56 -9.45
CA SER A 73 -3.21 -9.91 -9.86
C SER A 73 -2.76 -10.41 -11.24
N ALA A 74 -2.73 -11.73 -11.46
CA ALA A 74 -2.42 -12.34 -12.75
C ALA A 74 -3.30 -11.78 -13.87
N ARG A 75 -4.63 -11.82 -13.68
CA ARG A 75 -5.60 -11.32 -14.67
C ARG A 75 -5.38 -9.84 -15.01
N ILE A 76 -5.07 -9.01 -14.01
CA ILE A 76 -4.82 -7.57 -14.23
C ILE A 76 -3.50 -7.38 -14.96
N LEU A 77 -2.41 -8.04 -14.53
CA LEU A 77 -1.10 -7.90 -15.16
C LEU A 77 -1.10 -8.43 -16.60
N ASP A 78 -1.85 -9.50 -16.90
CA ASP A 78 -1.99 -10.04 -18.25
C ASP A 78 -2.77 -9.09 -19.18
N ALA A 79 -3.72 -8.32 -18.64
CA ALA A 79 -4.51 -7.37 -19.40
C ALA A 79 -3.82 -6.00 -19.59
N VAL A 80 -3.09 -5.54 -18.56
CA VAL A 80 -2.44 -4.22 -18.55
C VAL A 80 -1.03 -4.27 -19.14
N GLN A 81 -0.32 -5.40 -18.97
CA GLN A 81 1.08 -5.57 -19.38
C GLN A 81 1.99 -4.40 -18.96
N PRO A 82 2.05 -4.04 -17.66
CA PRO A 82 2.77 -2.85 -17.22
C PRO A 82 4.29 -3.04 -17.25
N ASP A 83 5.03 -1.95 -17.49
CA ASP A 83 6.49 -1.94 -17.37
C ASP A 83 6.96 -2.05 -15.91
N VAL A 84 6.18 -1.49 -14.98
CA VAL A 84 6.53 -1.40 -13.56
C VAL A 84 5.30 -1.66 -12.68
N VAL A 85 5.49 -2.47 -11.64
CA VAL A 85 4.55 -2.63 -10.53
C VAL A 85 5.09 -1.93 -9.29
N HIS A 86 4.38 -0.90 -8.83
CA HIS A 86 4.71 -0.20 -7.59
C HIS A 86 3.67 -0.51 -6.50
N PHE A 87 4.09 -1.18 -5.41
CA PHE A 87 3.23 -1.42 -4.26
C PHE A 87 3.51 -0.47 -3.09
N GLN A 88 2.45 0.08 -2.51
CA GLN A 88 2.48 0.93 -1.30
C GLN A 88 2.12 0.15 -0.02
N SER A 89 1.49 -1.02 -0.18
CA SER A 89 1.19 -1.94 0.91
C SER A 89 1.76 -3.30 0.56
N HIS A 90 2.59 -3.86 1.43
CA HIS A 90 3.14 -5.19 1.23
C HIS A 90 2.15 -6.32 1.62
N ILE A 91 0.97 -5.96 2.13
CA ILE A 91 -0.03 -6.88 2.68
C ILE A 91 -1.12 -7.13 1.65
N ILE A 92 -1.44 -8.41 1.43
CA ILE A 92 -2.46 -8.90 0.50
C ILE A 92 -2.27 -8.39 -0.94
N THR A 93 -2.72 -7.18 -1.27
CA THR A 93 -2.72 -6.65 -2.64
C THR A 93 -1.31 -6.51 -3.19
N GLY A 94 -0.40 -5.83 -2.49
CA GLY A 94 0.99 -5.75 -2.97
C GLY A 94 1.73 -7.08 -2.90
N ARG A 95 1.34 -7.99 -1.99
CA ARG A 95 1.86 -9.37 -2.01
C ARG A 95 1.44 -10.10 -3.29
N GLY A 96 0.17 -10.05 -3.68
CA GLY A 96 -0.31 -10.71 -4.90
C GLY A 96 0.32 -10.11 -6.15
N LEU A 97 0.35 -8.79 -6.24
CA LEU A 97 0.96 -8.08 -7.38
C LEU A 97 2.46 -8.36 -7.48
N SER A 98 3.22 -8.31 -6.39
CA SER A 98 4.66 -8.61 -6.43
C SER A 98 4.95 -10.05 -6.82
N ILE A 99 4.18 -11.04 -6.34
CA ILE A 99 4.34 -12.45 -6.73
C ILE A 99 4.08 -12.62 -8.23
N GLU A 100 3.00 -12.06 -8.74
CA GLU A 100 2.63 -12.25 -10.15
C GLU A 100 3.48 -11.41 -11.12
N ALA A 101 3.99 -10.26 -10.68
CA ALA A 101 4.95 -9.45 -11.41
C ALA A 101 6.30 -10.15 -11.54
N GLU A 102 6.81 -10.73 -10.45
CA GLU A 102 8.08 -11.48 -10.43
C GLU A 102 8.06 -12.63 -11.42
N LYS A 103 6.96 -13.40 -11.47
CA LYS A 103 6.77 -14.49 -12.45
C LYS A 103 6.83 -14.04 -13.91
N ARG A 104 6.52 -12.77 -14.17
CA ARG A 104 6.47 -12.16 -15.51
C ARG A 104 7.72 -11.34 -15.83
N GLY A 105 8.70 -11.28 -14.93
CA GLY A 105 9.88 -10.43 -15.09
C GLY A 105 9.58 -8.93 -15.09
N ILE A 106 8.41 -8.52 -14.59
CA ILE A 106 8.03 -7.11 -14.51
C ILE A 106 8.79 -6.46 -13.35
N ARG A 107 9.29 -5.24 -13.57
CA ARG A 107 10.03 -4.49 -12.55
C ARG A 107 9.14 -4.17 -11.35
N ILE A 108 9.66 -4.38 -10.14
CA ILE A 108 8.91 -4.16 -8.90
C ILE A 108 9.55 -3.05 -8.06
N ILE A 109 8.74 -2.08 -7.65
CA ILE A 109 9.11 -1.02 -6.71
C ILE A 109 8.21 -1.13 -5.47
N GLY A 110 8.79 -0.99 -4.28
CA GLY A 110 8.05 -1.00 -3.02
C GLY A 110 8.18 0.34 -2.30
N THR A 111 7.10 0.84 -1.71
CA THR A 111 7.18 1.85 -0.64
C THR A 111 6.64 1.25 0.65
N ASN A 112 7.44 1.26 1.72
CA ASN A 112 6.99 0.77 3.02
C ASN A 112 6.33 1.89 3.85
N HIS A 113 5.07 1.68 4.21
CA HIS A 113 4.31 2.52 5.16
C HIS A 113 3.91 1.76 6.43
N PHE A 114 4.22 0.47 6.50
CA PHE A 114 3.73 -0.41 7.55
C PHE A 114 4.85 -0.75 8.54
N MET A 115 4.58 -0.42 9.79
CA MET A 115 5.36 -0.85 10.95
C MET A 115 4.47 -1.79 11.78
N PRO A 116 4.83 -3.08 11.91
CA PRO A 116 4.05 -4.05 12.68
C PRO A 116 3.70 -3.61 14.10
N GLU A 117 4.60 -2.85 14.72
CA GLU A 117 4.49 -2.32 16.09
C GLU A 117 3.30 -1.36 16.22
N ASN A 118 3.05 -0.54 15.20
CA ASN A 118 1.90 0.38 15.17
C ASN A 118 0.57 -0.38 15.07
N MET A 119 0.57 -1.59 14.51
CA MET A 119 -0.64 -2.39 14.35
C MET A 119 -1.05 -3.10 15.66
N LEU A 120 -0.08 -3.40 16.54
CA LEU A 120 -0.37 -4.06 17.82
C LEU A 120 -1.34 -3.25 18.68
N GLN A 121 -1.25 -1.92 18.62
CA GLN A 121 -2.14 -0.99 19.34
C GLN A 121 -3.62 -1.12 18.93
N HIS A 122 -3.88 -1.74 17.78
CA HIS A 122 -5.22 -1.94 17.23
C HIS A 122 -5.64 -3.42 17.21
N THR A 123 -4.94 -4.27 17.97
CA THR A 123 -5.27 -5.69 18.10
C THR A 123 -5.68 -6.05 19.53
N LEU A 124 -6.62 -6.99 19.66
CA LEU A 124 -6.96 -7.62 20.95
C LEU A 124 -5.97 -8.76 21.29
N LEU A 125 -4.74 -8.72 20.76
CA LEU A 125 -3.79 -9.82 20.86
C LEU A 125 -3.14 -9.84 22.25
N PRO A 126 -3.18 -10.97 22.99
CA PRO A 126 -2.56 -11.06 24.30
C PRO A 126 -1.04 -10.78 24.24
N VAL A 127 -0.51 -10.08 25.24
CA VAL A 127 0.91 -9.63 25.32
C VAL A 127 1.90 -10.75 25.02
N ALA A 128 1.65 -11.96 25.55
CA ALA A 128 2.50 -13.13 25.35
C ALA A 128 2.70 -13.54 23.87
N TRP A 129 1.85 -13.07 22.96
CA TRP A 129 1.90 -13.42 21.53
C TRP A 129 2.36 -12.26 20.64
N GLN A 130 2.54 -11.06 21.19
CA GLN A 130 2.82 -9.83 20.43
C GLN A 130 4.19 -9.89 19.73
N ASP A 131 5.24 -10.32 20.44
CA ASP A 131 6.59 -10.44 19.85
C ASP A 131 6.63 -11.40 18.68
N LYS A 132 5.98 -12.56 18.84
CA LYS A 132 5.88 -13.56 17.77
C LYS A 132 5.11 -13.01 16.58
N ALA A 133 4.03 -12.27 16.81
CA ALA A 133 3.25 -11.63 15.75
C ALA A 133 4.07 -10.57 15.00
N ILE A 134 4.83 -9.72 15.70
CA ILE A 134 5.75 -8.75 15.10
C ILE A 134 6.78 -9.46 14.21
N GLN A 135 7.43 -10.50 14.73
CA GLN A 135 8.44 -11.25 13.97
C GLN A 135 7.85 -11.87 12.70
N MET A 136 6.65 -12.46 12.78
CA MET A 136 5.95 -13.02 11.63
C MET A 136 5.59 -11.93 10.60
N ALA A 137 5.12 -10.77 11.06
CA ALA A 137 4.80 -9.63 10.21
C ALA A 137 6.05 -9.12 9.48
N TRP A 138 7.18 -8.96 10.18
CA TRP A 138 8.45 -8.60 9.56
C TRP A 138 8.94 -9.65 8.55
N LYS A 139 8.77 -10.94 8.86
CA LYS A 139 9.12 -12.02 7.92
C LYS A 139 8.25 -11.96 6.65
N ALA A 140 6.96 -11.65 6.78
CA ALA A 140 6.07 -11.43 5.64
C ALA A 140 6.47 -10.19 4.84
N ALA A 141 6.77 -9.07 5.50
CA ALA A 141 7.24 -7.85 4.87
C ALA A 141 8.52 -8.10 4.08
N ARG A 142 9.54 -8.73 4.69
CA ARG A 142 10.81 -9.09 4.02
C ARG A 142 10.59 -9.93 2.77
N ARG A 143 9.67 -10.90 2.81
CA ARG A 143 9.35 -11.73 1.64
C ARG A 143 8.78 -10.91 0.49
N THR A 144 7.92 -9.95 0.77
CA THR A 144 7.31 -9.10 -0.27
C THR A 144 8.31 -8.07 -0.78
N PHE A 145 8.99 -7.33 0.11
CA PHE A 145 10.00 -6.34 -0.26
C PHE A 145 11.24 -6.94 -0.90
N GLY A 146 11.59 -8.18 -0.60
CA GLY A 146 12.69 -8.89 -1.26
C GLY A 146 12.48 -9.13 -2.75
N ARG A 147 11.26 -8.94 -3.28
CA ARG A 147 10.97 -8.94 -4.73
C ARG A 147 11.16 -7.58 -5.38
N ALA A 148 11.22 -6.52 -4.60
CA ALA A 148 11.36 -5.16 -5.12
C ALA A 148 12.83 -4.87 -5.44
N GLU A 149 13.08 -4.32 -6.62
CA GLU A 149 14.41 -3.84 -7.02
C GLU A 149 14.78 -2.57 -6.24
N ALA A 150 13.79 -1.76 -5.90
CA ALA A 150 13.97 -0.56 -5.07
C ALA A 150 12.88 -0.48 -3.99
N VAL A 151 13.31 -0.13 -2.78
CA VAL A 151 12.42 0.12 -1.64
C VAL A 151 12.58 1.56 -1.18
N THR A 152 11.46 2.26 -1.04
CA THR A 152 11.40 3.63 -0.51
C THR A 152 10.62 3.65 0.80
N THR A 153 10.92 4.62 1.66
CA THR A 153 10.17 4.91 2.88
C THR A 153 9.80 6.39 2.89
N PRO A 154 8.60 6.80 3.32
CA PRO A 154 8.31 8.20 3.56
C PRO A 154 9.32 8.75 4.55
N ARG A 155 10.02 9.83 4.21
CA ARG A 155 10.79 10.59 5.21
C ARG A 155 9.80 11.06 6.28
N ALA A 156 10.04 10.75 7.55
CA ALA A 156 9.28 11.34 8.64
C ALA A 156 9.26 12.86 8.46
N ALA A 157 8.10 13.50 8.58
CA ALA A 157 8.08 14.95 8.70
C ALA A 157 9.04 15.32 9.84
N PRO A 158 9.92 16.34 9.68
CA PRO A 158 10.68 16.83 10.82
C PRO A 158 9.67 17.17 11.93
N PRO A 159 9.99 16.90 13.21
CA PRO A 159 9.11 17.30 14.29
C PRO A 159 8.79 18.78 14.11
N SER A 160 7.50 19.11 14.15
CA SER A 160 7.04 20.50 14.10
C SER A 160 7.87 21.30 15.10
N SER A 161 8.64 22.26 14.59
CA SER A 161 9.41 23.17 15.41
C SER A 161 8.46 24.05 16.22
N SER A 162 8.06 23.57 17.39
CA SER A 162 7.45 24.36 18.45
C SER A 162 8.14 24.05 19.78
N SER A 163 9.46 24.15 19.79
CA SER A 163 10.27 24.34 20.99
C SER A 163 11.60 25.01 20.61
N ALA A 164 11.50 26.13 19.90
CA ALA A 164 12.59 27.09 19.84
C ALA A 164 12.64 27.81 21.20
N THR A 165 13.54 27.33 22.05
CA THR A 165 14.50 28.14 22.80
C THR A 165 14.07 29.58 23.12
N ARG A 166 13.55 29.83 24.33
CA ARG A 166 13.83 31.10 25.02
C ARG A 166 15.07 30.89 25.89
N ALA A 167 16.22 31.18 25.29
CA ALA A 167 17.44 31.50 26.01
C ALA A 167 18.09 32.67 25.28
N SER A 168 17.78 33.89 25.71
CA SER A 168 18.57 35.08 25.43
C SER A 168 18.31 36.12 26.52
N ALA A 169 19.32 36.29 27.37
CA ALA A 169 19.82 37.52 27.99
C ALA A 169 18.81 38.54 28.60
N GLY A 170 19.00 38.75 29.91
CA GLY A 170 18.46 39.82 30.73
C GLY A 170 18.88 39.60 32.17
#